data_AF-A0AAV4EV45-F1
#
_entry.id   AF-A0AAV4EV45-F1
#
_cell.length_a   1.000
_cell.length_b   1.000
_cell.length_c   1.000
_cell.angle_alpha   90.00
_cell.angle_beta   90.00
_cell.angle_gamma   90.00
#
_symmetry.space_group_name_H-M   'P 1'
#
loop_
_entity.id
_entity.type
_entity.pdbx_description
1 polymer ?
#
loop_
_entity_poly.entity_id
_entity_poly.type
_entity_poly.pdbx_seq_one_letter_code
_entity_poly.pdbx_strand_id
1 'polypeptide(L)'
;MKIAKPLQRVEQNKKRLFPFSGNRISQGRSQVVCVGIDGNCVPRSFSLSLFCTEDFHEEVRCRICIDSVVNKEHYLSLPKNELDMLCTLSECQGTTAKDIFKKEVMDVCKLGTYMGLWQMMAAATALNVKVLSVYPPKGQSCGQLLNRTVVPGKRLERRRRLKKEVQHIKQGCFRV
;
A
#
# COMPACT_ATOMS: atom_id res chain seq x y z
N MET A 1 -24.12 34.97 -6.63
CA MET A 1 -22.99 34.06 -6.91
C MET A 1 -23.10 32.88 -5.94
N LYS A 2 -23.62 31.72 -6.39
CA LYS A 2 -23.98 30.59 -5.50
C LYS A 2 -22.86 29.56 -5.48
N ILE A 3 -22.33 29.30 -4.29
CA ILE A 3 -21.30 28.28 -4.02
C ILE A 3 -21.95 26.90 -4.17
N ALA A 4 -21.47 26.11 -5.13
CA ALA A 4 -21.96 24.75 -5.36
C ALA A 4 -21.38 23.78 -4.30
N LYS A 5 -22.25 22.92 -3.76
CA LYS A 5 -22.00 21.99 -2.65
C LYS A 5 -21.01 20.86 -3.06
N PRO A 6 -20.00 20.48 -2.25
CA PRO A 6 -19.02 19.43 -2.60
C PRO A 6 -19.52 17.99 -2.42
N LEU A 7 -20.72 17.76 -1.90
CA LEU A 7 -21.10 16.46 -1.32
C LEU A 7 -21.75 15.46 -2.30
N GLN A 8 -22.15 15.86 -3.50
CA GLN A 8 -22.79 14.94 -4.46
C GLN A 8 -21.81 14.19 -5.37
N ARG A 9 -20.54 14.65 -5.49
CA ARG A 9 -19.53 14.01 -6.36
C ARG A 9 -18.93 12.74 -5.76
N VAL A 10 -18.99 12.57 -4.44
CA VAL A 10 -18.39 11.43 -3.73
C VAL A 10 -19.27 10.17 -3.81
N GLU A 11 -20.60 10.32 -3.91
CA GLU A 11 -21.50 9.16 -4.01
C GLU A 11 -21.56 8.55 -5.41
N GLN A 12 -21.42 9.36 -6.47
CA GLN A 12 -21.41 8.84 -7.84
C GLN A 12 -20.14 8.04 -8.17
N ASN A 13 -19.01 8.31 -7.50
CA ASN A 13 -17.75 7.57 -7.72
C ASN A 13 -17.69 6.21 -7.01
N LYS A 14 -18.56 5.93 -6.02
CA LYS A 14 -18.57 4.61 -5.36
C LYS A 14 -18.96 3.47 -6.30
N LYS A 15 -19.70 3.75 -7.38
CA LYS A 15 -20.12 2.74 -8.36
C LYS A 15 -19.11 2.47 -9.47
N ARG A 16 -18.09 3.33 -9.65
CA ARG A 16 -17.01 3.14 -10.64
C ARG A 16 -15.73 2.50 -10.06
N LEU A 17 -15.61 2.41 -8.74
CA LEU A 17 -14.36 2.05 -8.06
C LEU A 17 -14.04 0.55 -7.98
N PHE A 18 -14.90 -0.37 -8.47
CA PHE A 18 -14.61 -1.81 -8.53
C PHE A 18 -15.36 -2.51 -9.67
N PRO A 19 -14.84 -2.54 -10.92
CA PRO A 19 -15.45 -3.31 -12.00
C PRO A 19 -14.78 -4.70 -12.13
N PHE A 20 -14.55 -5.40 -11.02
CA PHE A 20 -14.12 -6.80 -11.07
C PHE A 20 -15.07 -7.67 -10.24
N SER A 21 -16.28 -7.85 -10.77
CA SER A 21 -17.05 -9.08 -10.53
C SER A 21 -16.32 -10.23 -11.22
N GLY A 22 -15.96 -11.24 -10.44
CA GLY A 22 -15.20 -12.44 -10.80
C GLY A 22 -15.15 -12.82 -12.28
N ASN A 23 -14.02 -12.51 -12.92
CA ASN A 23 -13.63 -13.16 -14.16
C ASN A 23 -12.45 -14.08 -13.89
N ARG A 24 -12.66 -15.36 -14.21
CA ARG A 24 -11.63 -16.38 -14.34
C ARG A 24 -10.46 -15.81 -15.13
N ILE A 25 -9.25 -15.96 -14.60
CA ILE A 25 -8.01 -15.68 -15.32
C ILE A 25 -7.95 -16.69 -16.47
N SER A 26 -8.49 -16.33 -17.63
CA SER A 26 -8.12 -16.93 -18.91
C SER A 26 -6.61 -16.76 -19.07
N GLN A 27 -5.93 -17.78 -19.59
CA GLN A 27 -4.49 -17.85 -19.83
C GLN A 27 -3.98 -16.70 -20.73
N GLY A 28 -3.95 -15.48 -20.20
CA GLY A 28 -3.44 -14.29 -20.86
C GLY A 28 -1.93 -14.22 -20.67
N ARG A 29 -1.19 -14.03 -21.77
CA ARG A 29 0.23 -13.71 -21.71
C ARG A 29 0.43 -12.49 -20.81
N SER A 30 1.25 -12.60 -19.77
CA SER A 30 1.68 -11.46 -18.97
C SER A 30 2.37 -10.46 -19.89
N GLN A 31 1.82 -9.26 -20.01
CA GLN A 31 2.48 -8.16 -20.73
C GLN A 31 3.44 -7.45 -19.78
N VAL A 32 4.67 -7.24 -20.24
CA VAL A 32 5.65 -6.41 -19.53
C VAL A 32 5.35 -4.96 -19.88
N VAL A 33 5.13 -4.14 -18.85
CA VAL A 33 4.89 -2.71 -18.98
C VAL A 33 5.98 -1.97 -18.22
N CYS A 34 6.59 -0.97 -18.87
CA CYS A 34 7.56 -0.08 -18.23
C CYS A 34 6.83 1.06 -17.53
N VAL A 35 7.31 1.43 -16.34
CA VAL A 35 6.82 2.58 -15.56
C VAL A 35 7.91 3.62 -15.41
N GLY A 36 7.52 4.86 -15.08
CA GLY A 36 8.47 5.91 -14.74
C GLY A 36 9.48 5.50 -13.64
N ILE A 37 10.74 5.91 -13.83
CA ILE A 37 11.88 5.59 -12.94
C ILE A 37 12.25 6.75 -12.00
N ASP A 38 11.24 7.47 -11.54
CA ASP A 38 11.34 8.69 -10.72
C ASP A 38 11.20 8.42 -9.20
N GLY A 39 11.42 7.17 -8.77
CA GLY A 39 11.14 6.72 -7.40
C GLY A 39 9.66 6.51 -7.09
N ASN A 40 8.74 6.79 -8.03
CA ASN A 40 7.32 6.45 -7.90
C ASN A 40 6.94 5.16 -8.63
N CYS A 41 7.91 4.36 -9.08
CA CYS A 41 7.68 3.16 -9.89
C CYS A 41 6.74 2.14 -9.22
N VAL A 42 6.86 1.93 -7.90
CA VAL A 42 5.98 1.02 -7.14
C VAL A 42 4.51 1.50 -7.16
N PRO A 43 4.18 2.72 -6.70
CA PRO A 43 2.79 3.18 -6.74
C PRO A 43 2.26 3.35 -8.18
N ARG A 44 3.10 3.71 -9.16
CA ARG A 44 2.73 3.73 -10.59
C ARG A 44 2.35 2.35 -11.12
N SER A 45 3.09 1.31 -10.73
CA SER A 45 2.81 -0.08 -11.11
C SER A 45 1.44 -0.55 -10.59
N PHE A 46 1.11 -0.20 -9.34
CA PHE A 46 -0.21 -0.46 -8.77
C PHE A 46 -1.31 0.37 -9.43
N SER A 47 -1.03 1.63 -9.74
CA SER A 47 -1.95 2.51 -10.45
C SER A 47 -2.33 1.93 -11.81
N LEU A 48 -1.34 1.48 -12.60
CA LEU A 48 -1.58 0.81 -13.88
C LEU A 48 -2.44 -0.43 -13.72
N SER A 49 -2.13 -1.26 -12.71
CA SER A 49 -2.85 -2.52 -12.48
C SER A 49 -4.31 -2.31 -12.08
N LEU A 50 -4.65 -1.20 -11.43
CA LEU A 50 -5.99 -0.92 -10.90
C LEU A 50 -6.82 0.02 -11.78
N PHE A 51 -6.16 0.97 -12.43
CA PHE A 51 -6.80 2.09 -13.13
C PHE A 51 -6.40 2.17 -14.61
N CYS A 52 -5.53 1.29 -15.11
CA CYS A 52 -4.99 1.31 -16.47
C CYS A 52 -4.27 2.62 -16.84
N THR A 53 -3.80 3.38 -15.85
CA THR A 53 -2.97 4.59 -16.00
C THR A 53 -2.02 4.73 -14.82
N GLU A 54 -0.91 5.44 -14.99
CA GLU A 54 0.02 5.78 -13.92
C GLU A 54 -0.44 6.96 -13.06
N ASP A 55 -1.40 7.76 -13.53
CA ASP A 55 -1.74 9.08 -12.97
C ASP A 55 -2.27 9.06 -11.52
N PHE A 56 -2.71 7.90 -11.02
CA PHE A 56 -3.22 7.74 -9.65
C PHE A 56 -2.14 7.25 -8.67
N HIS A 57 -0.86 7.33 -9.02
CA HIS A 57 0.24 6.89 -8.16
C HIS A 57 0.27 7.63 -6.79
N GLU A 58 -0.13 8.90 -6.74
CA GLU A 58 -0.20 9.65 -5.49
C GLU A 58 -1.29 9.11 -4.55
N GLU A 59 -2.48 8.80 -5.10
CA GLU A 59 -3.56 8.19 -4.32
C GLU A 59 -3.14 6.82 -3.78
N VAL A 60 -2.47 6.01 -4.61
CA VAL A 60 -1.91 4.73 -4.19
C VAL A 60 -0.88 4.91 -3.07
N ARG A 61 0.04 5.86 -3.21
CA ARG A 61 1.04 6.19 -2.16
C ARG A 61 0.36 6.58 -0.86
N CYS A 62 -0.64 7.47 -0.89
CA CYS A 62 -1.41 7.84 0.30
C CYS A 62 -2.06 6.63 0.98
N ARG A 63 -2.66 5.72 0.19
CA ARG A 63 -3.27 4.49 0.72
C ARG A 63 -2.25 3.58 1.40
N ILE A 64 -1.05 3.45 0.82
CA ILE A 64 0.07 2.71 1.42
C ILE A 64 0.49 3.35 2.75
N CYS A 65 0.73 4.66 2.80
CA CYS A 65 1.12 5.35 4.04
C CYS A 65 0.09 5.16 5.15
N ILE A 66 -1.20 5.36 4.83
CA ILE A 66 -2.30 5.18 5.79
C ILE A 66 -2.31 3.76 6.34
N ASP A 67 -2.19 2.75 5.46
CA ASP A 67 -2.24 1.35 5.88
C ASP A 67 -1.01 0.97 6.74
N SER A 68 0.18 1.45 6.38
CA SER A 68 1.41 1.29 7.18
C SER A 68 1.28 1.83 8.60
N VAL A 69 0.67 3.02 8.77
CA VAL A 69 0.47 3.61 10.10
C VAL A 69 -0.59 2.86 10.90
N VAL A 70 -1.73 2.56 10.26
CA VAL A 70 -2.89 1.93 10.91
C VAL A 70 -2.58 0.49 11.33
N ASN A 71 -1.83 -0.24 10.50
CA ASN A 71 -1.50 -1.65 10.72
C ASN A 71 -0.04 -1.86 11.15
N LYS A 72 0.65 -0.85 11.69
CA LYS A 72 2.06 -0.94 12.10
C LYS A 72 2.39 -2.18 12.93
N GLU A 73 1.51 -2.54 13.87
CA GLU A 73 1.72 -3.69 14.75
C GLU A 73 1.74 -5.01 13.98
N HIS A 74 0.95 -5.12 12.90
CA HIS A 74 0.97 -6.29 12.02
C HIS A 74 2.30 -6.44 11.29
N TYR A 75 2.89 -5.33 10.85
CA TYR A 75 4.18 -5.32 10.16
C TYR A 75 5.37 -5.52 11.09
N LEU A 76 5.23 -5.12 12.36
CA LEU A 76 6.26 -5.27 13.39
C LEU A 76 6.13 -6.59 14.17
N SER A 77 5.04 -7.34 14.01
CA SER A 77 4.83 -8.66 14.62
C SER A 77 5.27 -9.82 13.71
N LEU A 78 6.01 -9.56 12.65
CA LEU A 78 6.52 -10.61 11.76
C LEU A 78 7.57 -11.46 12.49
N PRO A 79 7.79 -12.73 12.07
CA PRO A 79 8.88 -13.55 12.59
C PRO A 79 10.23 -12.82 12.53
N LYS A 80 11.08 -13.04 13.53
CA LYS A 80 12.35 -12.30 13.68
C LYS A 80 13.21 -12.33 12.42
N ASN A 81 13.36 -13.50 11.79
CA ASN A 81 14.11 -13.66 10.54
C ASN A 81 13.54 -12.82 9.39
N GLU A 82 12.22 -12.64 9.34
CA GLU A 82 11.57 -11.81 8.34
C GLU A 82 11.79 -10.32 8.64
N LEU A 83 11.67 -9.91 9.90
CA LEU A 83 12.00 -8.53 10.30
C LEU A 83 13.47 -8.19 10.04
N ASP A 84 14.40 -9.08 10.37
CA ASP A 84 15.83 -8.89 10.14
C ASP A 84 16.14 -8.73 8.64
N MET A 85 15.46 -9.50 7.80
CA MET A 85 15.55 -9.36 6.34
C MET A 85 14.99 -8.02 5.85
N LEU A 86 13.83 -7.60 6.34
CA LEU A 86 13.23 -6.30 5.98
C LEU A 86 14.11 -5.13 6.42
N CYS A 87 14.73 -5.21 7.60
CA CYS A 87 15.69 -4.22 8.08
C CYS A 87 16.96 -4.20 7.22
N THR A 88 17.44 -5.38 6.80
CA THR A 88 18.64 -5.51 5.93
C THR A 88 18.44 -4.88 4.56
N LEU A 89 17.21 -4.97 4.02
CA LEU A 89 16.85 -4.40 2.72
C LEU A 89 16.43 -2.93 2.78
N SER A 90 16.29 -2.35 3.97
CA SER A 90 15.89 -0.96 4.15
C SER A 90 17.08 -0.02 3.93
N GLU A 91 16.83 1.11 3.27
CA GLU A 91 17.81 2.21 3.16
C GLU A 91 17.85 3.07 4.44
N CYS A 92 16.87 2.90 5.33
CA CYS A 92 16.78 3.63 6.59
C CYS A 92 17.67 3.00 7.67
N GLN A 93 18.55 3.80 8.28
CA GLN A 93 19.35 3.35 9.42
C GLN A 93 18.55 3.42 10.73
N GLY A 94 18.73 2.46 11.64
CA GLY A 94 18.11 2.49 12.96
C GLY A 94 18.61 1.40 13.90
N THR A 95 18.31 1.55 15.19
CA THR A 95 18.72 0.61 16.25
C THR A 95 17.75 -0.55 16.42
N THR A 96 16.49 -0.35 16.06
CA THR A 96 15.44 -1.38 16.15
C THR A 96 14.62 -1.41 14.88
N ALA A 97 13.97 -2.55 14.58
CA ALA A 97 13.04 -2.68 13.46
C ALA A 97 11.92 -1.62 13.51
N LYS A 98 11.48 -1.24 14.72
CA LYS A 98 10.47 -0.19 14.93
C LYS A 98 10.98 1.18 14.50
N ASP A 99 12.24 1.50 14.79
CA ASP A 99 12.84 2.79 14.41
C ASP A 99 13.02 2.87 12.89
N ILE A 100 13.51 1.79 12.28
CA ILE A 100 13.67 1.66 10.83
C ILE A 100 12.31 1.80 10.15
N PHE A 101 11.31 1.02 10.59
CA PHE A 101 9.95 1.08 10.05
C PHE A 101 9.34 2.49 10.17
N LYS A 102 9.55 3.19 11.30
CA LYS A 102 9.06 4.55 11.46
C LYS A 102 9.69 5.50 10.44
N LYS A 103 11.00 5.40 10.20
CA LYS A 103 11.69 6.22 9.20
C LYS A 103 11.21 5.92 7.79
N GLU A 104 11.11 4.64 7.44
CA GLU A 104 10.53 4.14 6.20
C GLU A 104 9.14 4.74 5.92
N VAL A 105 8.24 4.69 6.91
CA VAL A 105 6.88 5.25 6.75
C VAL A 105 6.91 6.76 6.57
N MET A 106 7.79 7.48 7.26
CA MET A 106 7.92 8.93 7.12
C MET A 106 8.51 9.33 5.75
N ASP A 107 9.48 8.58 5.23
CA ASP A 107 10.09 8.88 3.93
C ASP A 107 9.15 8.59 2.77
N VAL A 108 8.31 7.56 2.88
CA VAL A 108 7.32 7.22 1.85
C VAL A 108 6.23 8.30 1.69
N CYS A 109 6.05 9.19 2.67
CA CYS A 109 5.17 10.35 2.53
C CYS A 109 5.69 11.38 1.51
N LYS A 110 6.98 11.36 1.17
CA LYS A 110 7.58 12.25 0.17
C LYS A 110 7.42 11.64 -1.22
N LEU A 111 7.11 12.46 -2.23
CA LEU A 111 7.12 11.98 -3.62
C LEU A 111 8.53 11.65 -4.08
N GLY A 112 8.64 10.66 -4.96
CA GLY A 112 9.93 10.22 -5.53
C GLY A 112 10.83 9.43 -4.57
N THR A 113 10.36 9.08 -3.37
CA THR A 113 11.08 8.15 -2.51
C THR A 113 10.79 6.71 -2.88
N TYR A 114 11.85 5.90 -2.91
CA TYR A 114 11.75 4.46 -3.16
C TYR A 114 10.91 3.75 -2.09
N MET A 115 10.32 2.64 -2.49
CA MET A 115 9.47 1.81 -1.64
C MET A 115 10.04 0.40 -1.57
N GLY A 116 10.18 -0.10 -0.35
CA GLY A 116 10.65 -1.44 -0.07
C GLY A 116 9.53 -2.46 0.15
N LEU A 117 9.90 -3.61 0.71
CA LEU A 117 8.97 -4.72 0.94
C LEU A 117 7.87 -4.38 1.96
N TRP A 118 8.13 -3.52 2.97
CA TRP A 118 7.06 -3.07 3.88
C TRP A 118 5.94 -2.37 3.14
N GLN A 119 6.26 -1.49 2.21
CA GLN A 119 5.29 -0.76 1.41
C GLN A 119 4.58 -1.67 0.41
N MET A 120 5.25 -2.71 -0.11
CA MET A 120 4.59 -3.75 -0.92
C MET A 120 3.54 -4.54 -0.12
N MET A 121 3.85 -4.88 1.15
CA MET A 121 2.90 -5.52 2.07
C MET A 121 1.72 -4.60 2.43
N ALA A 122 2.00 -3.32 2.66
CA ALA A 122 0.97 -2.31 2.88
C ALA A 122 0.10 -2.08 1.63
N ALA A 123 0.67 -2.05 0.43
CA ALA A 123 -0.07 -1.93 -0.82
C ALA A 123 -1.02 -3.11 -1.03
N ALA A 124 -0.51 -4.34 -0.90
CA ALA A 124 -1.32 -5.56 -1.00
C ALA A 124 -2.52 -5.53 -0.03
N THR A 125 -2.29 -5.06 1.19
CA THR A 125 -3.32 -4.96 2.24
C THR A 125 -4.31 -3.82 1.99
N ALA A 126 -3.81 -2.63 1.64
CA ALA A 126 -4.61 -1.43 1.42
C ALA A 126 -5.58 -1.61 0.23
N LEU A 127 -5.06 -2.22 -0.84
CA LEU A 127 -5.75 -2.46 -2.12
C LEU A 127 -6.47 -3.81 -2.15
N ASN A 128 -6.22 -4.68 -1.16
CA ASN A 128 -6.81 -6.02 -1.06
C ASN A 128 -6.52 -6.90 -2.29
N VAL A 129 -5.25 -6.91 -2.71
CA VAL A 129 -4.75 -7.66 -3.87
C VAL A 129 -3.59 -8.56 -3.47
N LYS A 130 -3.46 -9.70 -4.15
CA LYS A 130 -2.28 -10.55 -4.08
C LYS A 130 -1.21 -9.96 -5.00
N VAL A 131 0.01 -9.79 -4.49
CA VAL A 131 1.12 -9.22 -5.25
C VAL A 131 2.20 -10.27 -5.41
N LEU A 132 2.63 -10.53 -6.64
CA LEU A 132 3.78 -11.37 -6.92
C LEU A 132 4.95 -10.46 -7.26
N SER A 133 5.94 -10.39 -6.37
CA SER A 133 7.23 -9.74 -6.64
C SER A 133 8.11 -10.73 -7.38
N VAL A 134 8.61 -10.33 -8.56
CA VAL A 134 9.51 -11.13 -9.39
C VAL A 134 10.79 -10.36 -9.62
N TYR A 135 11.91 -10.91 -9.16
CA TYR A 135 13.25 -10.41 -9.38
C TYR A 135 13.98 -11.29 -10.40
N PRO A 136 14.48 -10.72 -11.51
CA PRO A 136 15.10 -11.51 -12.57
C PRO A 136 16.40 -12.18 -12.08
N PRO A 137 16.75 -13.37 -12.62
CA PRO A 137 17.89 -14.17 -12.15
C PRO A 137 19.27 -13.56 -12.47
N LYS A 138 19.35 -12.47 -13.25
CA LYS A 138 20.61 -11.81 -13.55
C LYS A 138 20.93 -10.76 -12.47
N GLY A 139 21.88 -11.07 -11.59
CA GLY A 139 22.72 -10.04 -10.96
C GLY A 139 22.84 -10.01 -9.43
N GLN A 140 22.06 -10.76 -8.62
CA GLN A 140 22.22 -10.71 -7.15
C GLN A 140 21.80 -11.99 -6.40
N SER A 141 22.48 -12.26 -5.28
CA SER A 141 22.15 -13.30 -4.29
C SER A 141 20.82 -13.08 -3.56
N CYS A 142 20.27 -11.86 -3.60
CA CYS A 142 19.01 -11.48 -2.95
C CYS A 142 17.75 -11.91 -3.73
N GLY A 143 17.90 -12.48 -4.93
CA GLY A 143 16.76 -12.88 -5.78
C GLY A 143 15.79 -13.83 -5.09
N GLN A 144 16.27 -14.74 -4.23
CA GLN A 144 15.40 -15.64 -3.47
C GLN A 144 14.55 -14.92 -2.42
N LEU A 145 15.04 -13.81 -1.86
CA LEU A 145 14.33 -13.02 -0.85
C LEU A 145 13.27 -12.10 -1.50
N LEU A 146 13.57 -11.57 -2.68
CA LEU A 146 12.71 -10.62 -3.39
C LEU A 146 11.68 -11.31 -4.29
N ASN A 147 11.93 -12.55 -4.74
CA ASN A 147 10.96 -13.38 -5.43
C ASN A 147 9.95 -13.96 -4.44
N ARG A 148 8.88 -13.20 -4.17
CA ARG A 148 7.88 -13.61 -3.19
C ARG A 148 6.47 -13.19 -3.53
N THR A 149 5.54 -14.00 -3.07
CA THR A 149 4.13 -13.64 -3.03
C THR A 149 3.83 -12.91 -1.72
N VAL A 150 3.21 -11.75 -1.84
CA VAL A 150 2.65 -10.98 -0.74
C VAL A 150 1.13 -11.07 -0.83
N VAL A 151 0.50 -11.42 0.28
CA VAL A 151 -0.96 -11.51 0.39
C VAL A 151 -1.48 -10.41 1.31
N PRO A 152 -2.73 -9.95 1.12
CA PRO A 152 -3.34 -8.98 2.04
C PRO A 152 -3.33 -9.49 3.48
N GLY A 153 -2.91 -8.64 4.42
CA GLY A 153 -3.05 -8.91 5.85
C GLY A 153 -4.52 -9.11 6.23
N LYS A 154 -4.78 -9.89 7.30
CA LYS A 154 -6.16 -10.12 7.78
C LYS A 154 -6.78 -8.78 8.18
N ARG A 155 -7.68 -8.27 7.32
CA ARG A 155 -8.42 -6.99 7.43
C ARG A 155 -9.34 -6.88 8.67
N LEU A 156 -9.31 -7.87 9.57
CA LEU A 156 -10.26 -8.13 10.64
C LEU A 156 -10.37 -7.01 11.67
N GLU A 157 -9.35 -6.16 11.82
CA GLU A 157 -9.40 -5.04 12.76
C GLU A 157 -9.80 -3.69 12.13
N ARG A 158 -9.67 -3.53 10.80
CA ARG A 158 -9.93 -2.26 10.10
C ARG A 158 -11.38 -1.80 10.21
N ARG A 159 -12.36 -2.71 10.04
CA ARG A 159 -13.79 -2.37 10.18
C ARG A 159 -14.20 -2.13 11.64
N ARG A 160 -13.52 -2.75 12.62
CA ARG A 160 -13.85 -2.61 14.04
C ARG A 160 -13.21 -1.35 14.64
N ARG A 161 -11.95 -1.04 14.31
CA ARG A 161 -11.23 0.16 14.77
C ARG A 161 -11.81 1.44 14.15
N LEU A 162 -12.04 1.48 12.83
CA LEU A 162 -12.67 2.65 12.19
C LEU A 162 -14.09 2.91 12.73
N LYS A 163 -14.86 1.86 13.04
CA LYS A 163 -16.16 2.03 13.71
C LYS A 163 -16.00 2.63 15.10
N LYS A 164 -15.04 2.16 15.91
CA LYS A 164 -14.76 2.70 17.24
C LYS A 164 -14.25 4.13 17.21
N GLU A 165 -13.32 4.47 16.32
CA GLU A 165 -12.77 5.82 16.18
C GLU A 165 -13.80 6.82 15.64
N VAL A 166 -14.57 6.47 14.61
CA VAL A 166 -15.68 7.30 14.12
C VAL A 166 -16.75 7.49 15.20
N GLN A 167 -17.01 6.47 16.02
CA GLN A 167 -17.95 6.56 17.13
C GLN A 167 -17.41 7.47 18.25
N HIS A 168 -16.10 7.44 18.52
CA HIS A 168 -15.48 8.30 19.52
C HIS A 168 -15.43 9.77 19.06
N ILE A 169 -15.15 10.04 17.78
CA ILE A 169 -15.20 11.38 17.18
C ILE A 169 -16.63 11.94 17.22
N LYS A 170 -17.64 11.11 16.90
CA LYS A 170 -19.05 11.51 17.01
C LYS A 170 -19.48 11.81 18.45
N GLN A 171 -18.88 11.15 19.45
CA GLN A 171 -19.17 11.38 20.86
C GLN A 171 -18.39 12.56 21.46
N GLY A 172 -17.25 12.95 20.88
CA GLY A 172 -16.44 14.09 21.31
C GLY A 172 -16.81 15.44 20.66
N CYS A 173 -17.48 15.43 19.50
CA CYS A 173 -17.83 16.66 18.74
C CYS A 173 -19.16 17.32 19.13
N PHE A 174 -19.84 16.90 20.21
CA PHE A 174 -21.04 17.57 20.74
C PHE A 174 -20.79 18.07 22.18
N ARG A 175 -19.83 18.96 22.34
CA ARG A 175 -19.78 19.92 23.46
C ARG A 175 -19.27 21.25 22.92
N VAL A 176 -20.18 22.01 22.34
CA VAL A 176 -20.13 23.48 22.26
C VAL A 176 -21.50 23.97 22.70
#